data_AF-A0A1C5GQ21-F1
#
_entry.id   AF-A0A1C5GQ21-F1
#
_cell.length_a   1.000
_cell.length_b   1.000
_cell.length_c   1.000
_cell.angle_alpha   90.00
_cell.angle_beta   90.00
_cell.angle_gamma   90.00
#
_symmetry.space_group_name_H-M   'P 1'
#
loop_
_entity.id
_entity.type
_entity.pdbx_description
1 polymer ?
#
loop_
_entity_poly.entity_id
_entity_poly.type
_entity_poly.pdbx_seq_one_letter_code
_entity_poly.pdbx_strand_id
1 'polypeptide(L)'
;MTLPRILIIVVGLVTTVSAVLADLVIPDLAAQHVHNPHWPPHAKFHDAQYLVMTVLLGLTGLVLTTRRGVDPRPQLRCATVVLATPWLGMIGALLFPGTAAYDPEFADRTVFVLGLHGQIFLAIVMLALLAAAAGTAGGPGRRAVTSRAGSAGRAGRRSRPGRPAG
;
A
#
# COMPACT_ATOMS: atom_id res chain seq x y z
N MET A 1 16.06 -0.05 9.49
CA MET A 1 14.93 -0.51 8.64
C MET A 1 15.14 0.03 7.23
N THR A 2 14.70 -0.64 6.17
CA THR A 2 14.86 -0.14 4.79
C THR A 2 13.90 1.02 4.52
N LEU A 3 14.27 1.94 3.61
CA LEU A 3 13.42 3.08 3.23
C LEU A 3 12.01 2.65 2.79
N PRO A 4 11.82 1.67 1.88
CA PRO A 4 10.47 1.18 1.53
C PRO A 4 9.64 0.76 2.75
N ARG A 5 10.27 0.10 3.72
CA ARG A 5 9.57 -0.37 4.92
C ARG A 5 9.15 0.79 5.81
N ILE A 6 9.99 1.81 5.95
CA ILE A 6 9.64 3.02 6.71
C ILE A 6 8.45 3.72 6.06
N LEU A 7 8.50 3.93 4.75
CA LEU A 7 7.41 4.58 4.00
C LEU A 7 6.09 3.82 4.14
N ILE A 8 6.11 2.49 3.96
CA ILE A 8 4.92 1.65 4.08
C ILE A 8 4.38 1.66 5.52
N ILE A 9 5.25 1.67 6.55
CA ILE A 9 4.80 1.79 7.95
C ILE A 9 4.15 3.14 8.21
N VAL A 10 4.75 4.23 7.76
CA VAL A 10 4.17 5.58 7.91
C VAL A 10 2.78 5.63 7.29
N VAL A 11 2.64 5.15 6.05
CA VAL A 11 1.33 5.09 5.38
C VAL A 11 0.36 4.20 6.15
N GLY A 12 0.79 3.02 6.61
CA GLY A 12 -0.08 2.12 7.37
C GLY A 12 -0.59 2.72 8.68
N LEU A 13 0.27 3.45 9.39
CA LEU A 13 -0.12 4.17 10.61
C LEU A 13 -1.13 5.29 10.29
N VAL A 14 -0.87 6.10 9.27
CA VAL A 14 -1.79 7.15 8.82
C VAL A 14 -3.13 6.55 8.40
N THR A 15 -3.14 5.51 7.56
CA THR A 15 -4.36 4.80 7.16
C THR A 15 -5.14 4.29 8.36
N THR A 16 -4.47 3.75 9.38
CA THR A 16 -5.15 3.20 10.57
C THR A 16 -5.76 4.29 11.45
N VAL A 17 -5.10 5.44 11.59
CA VAL A 17 -5.46 6.46 12.58
C VAL A 17 -6.31 7.58 12.00
N SER A 18 -6.04 8.01 10.76
CA SER A 18 -6.64 9.23 10.18
C SER A 18 -8.17 9.18 10.09
N ALA A 19 -8.76 8.07 9.64
CA ALA A 19 -10.22 7.93 9.56
C ALA A 19 -10.88 7.97 10.96
N VAL A 20 -10.28 7.33 11.96
CA VAL A 20 -10.80 7.40 13.34
C VAL A 20 -10.77 8.84 13.85
N LEU A 21 -9.66 9.55 13.59
CA LEU A 21 -9.53 10.94 14.01
C LEU A 21 -10.53 11.86 13.31
N ALA A 22 -10.66 11.74 12.00
CA ALA A 22 -11.54 12.58 11.19
C ALA A 22 -13.02 12.33 11.50
N ASP A 23 -13.43 11.06 11.61
CA ASP A 23 -14.84 10.71 11.66
C ASP A 23 -15.40 10.72 13.09
N LEU A 24 -14.57 10.43 14.11
CA LEU A 24 -15.07 10.21 15.48
C LEU A 24 -14.49 11.16 16.53
N VAL A 25 -13.24 11.60 16.37
CA VAL A 25 -12.51 12.26 17.48
C VAL A 25 -12.44 13.77 17.33
N ILE A 26 -12.11 14.28 16.13
CA ILE A 26 -11.93 15.71 15.88
C ILE A 26 -13.31 16.32 15.57
N PRO A 27 -13.91 17.15 16.45
CA PRO A 27 -15.32 17.54 16.32
C PRO A 27 -15.66 18.21 14.98
N ASP A 28 -14.81 19.11 14.50
CA ASP A 28 -15.05 19.87 13.26
C ASP A 28 -14.96 18.99 12.00
N LEU A 29 -14.17 17.91 12.06
CA LEU A 29 -14.09 16.93 10.98
C LEU A 29 -15.24 15.93 11.10
N ALA A 30 -15.54 15.46 12.32
CA ALA A 30 -16.58 14.47 12.57
C ALA A 30 -17.97 14.99 12.19
N ALA A 31 -18.21 16.30 12.39
CA ALA A 31 -19.43 16.98 11.94
C ALA A 31 -19.61 16.98 10.41
N GLN A 32 -18.55 16.71 9.64
CA GLN A 32 -18.59 16.53 8.18
C GLN A 32 -18.71 15.06 7.76
N HIS A 33 -18.73 14.13 8.72
CA HIS A 33 -18.76 12.67 8.52
C HIS A 33 -19.95 12.06 9.29
N VAL A 34 -19.77 10.90 9.95
CA VAL A 34 -20.80 10.17 10.69
C VAL A 34 -21.61 11.01 11.69
N HIS A 35 -21.06 12.10 12.25
CA HIS A 35 -21.79 12.99 13.16
C HIS A 35 -22.61 14.08 12.46
N ASN A 36 -22.57 14.20 11.13
CA ASN A 36 -23.40 15.16 10.39
C ASN A 36 -24.90 14.85 10.63
N PRO A 37 -25.70 15.76 11.23
CA PRO A 37 -27.13 15.53 11.45
C PRO A 37 -27.96 15.50 10.15
N HIS A 38 -27.46 16.09 9.06
CA HIS A 38 -28.16 16.14 7.76
C HIS A 38 -27.97 14.89 6.91
N TRP A 39 -26.99 14.03 7.24
CA TRP A 39 -26.80 12.77 6.53
C TRP A 39 -27.90 11.76 6.85
N PRO A 40 -28.49 11.11 5.83
CA PRO A 40 -29.43 10.02 6.06
C PRO A 40 -28.72 8.83 6.74
N PRO A 41 -29.44 7.98 7.49
CA PRO A 41 -28.83 6.84 8.19
C PRO A 41 -27.99 5.93 7.30
N HIS A 42 -28.37 5.76 6.03
CA HIS A 42 -27.61 4.93 5.09
C HIS A 42 -26.26 5.54 4.68
N ALA A 43 -26.15 6.87 4.56
CA ALA A 43 -24.87 7.52 4.28
C ALA A 43 -23.90 7.33 5.45
N LYS A 44 -24.40 7.49 6.68
CA LYS A 44 -23.64 7.21 7.92
C LYS A 44 -23.17 5.76 8.01
N PHE A 45 -23.99 4.81 7.54
CA PHE A 45 -23.61 3.41 7.48
C PHE A 45 -22.43 3.19 6.52
N HIS A 46 -22.46 3.76 5.31
CA HIS A 46 -21.36 3.63 4.35
C HIS A 46 -20.08 4.34 4.82
N ASP A 47 -20.21 5.48 5.50
CA ASP A 47 -19.09 6.19 6.12
C ASP A 47 -18.44 5.33 7.22
N ALA A 48 -19.23 4.82 8.17
CA ALA A 48 -18.74 3.92 9.21
C ALA A 48 -18.16 2.62 8.63
N GLN A 49 -18.77 2.07 7.57
CA GLN A 49 -18.23 0.92 6.84
C GLN A 49 -16.85 1.25 6.23
N TYR A 50 -16.69 2.41 5.62
CA TYR A 50 -15.42 2.85 5.03
C TYR A 50 -14.35 3.09 6.11
N LEU A 51 -14.70 3.73 7.23
CA LEU A 51 -13.85 3.91 8.40
C LEU A 51 -13.31 2.56 8.88
N VAL A 52 -14.20 1.62 9.19
CA VAL A 52 -13.82 0.30 9.73
C VAL A 52 -12.97 -0.47 8.73
N MET A 53 -13.34 -0.48 7.45
CA MET A 53 -12.57 -1.14 6.39
C MET A 53 -11.17 -0.52 6.28
N THR A 54 -11.05 0.80 6.35
CA THR A 54 -9.77 1.51 6.27
C THR A 54 -8.86 1.16 7.44
N VAL A 55 -9.40 1.09 8.66
CA VAL A 55 -8.65 0.62 9.85
C VAL A 55 -8.15 -0.82 9.65
N LEU A 56 -9.01 -1.74 9.20
CA LEU A 56 -8.64 -3.13 8.97
C LEU A 56 -7.56 -3.28 7.88
N LEU A 57 -7.66 -2.51 6.79
CA LEU A 57 -6.65 -2.49 5.73
C LEU A 57 -5.33 -1.89 6.23
N GLY A 58 -5.38 -0.82 7.04
CA GLY A 58 -4.23 -0.22 7.71
C GLY A 58 -3.47 -1.24 8.57
N LEU A 59 -4.17 -1.91 9.47
CA LEU A 59 -3.61 -2.96 10.34
C LEU A 59 -3.06 -4.15 9.52
N THR A 60 -3.79 -4.59 8.50
CA THR A 60 -3.34 -5.67 7.60
C THR A 60 -2.03 -5.28 6.90
N GLY A 61 -1.95 -4.07 6.37
CA GLY A 61 -0.74 -3.52 5.77
C GLY A 61 0.44 -3.48 6.74
N LEU A 62 0.22 -3.03 7.98
CA LEU A 62 1.25 -3.01 9.04
C LEU A 62 1.74 -4.42 9.40
N VAL A 63 0.83 -5.38 9.54
CA VAL A 63 1.20 -6.79 9.79
C VAL A 63 2.03 -7.35 8.64
N LEU A 64 1.60 -7.15 7.38
CA LEU A 64 2.35 -7.60 6.21
C LEU A 64 3.75 -6.96 6.14
N THR A 65 3.85 -5.69 6.53
CA THR A 65 5.11 -4.92 6.51
C THR A 65 6.08 -5.32 7.61
N THR A 66 5.59 -5.78 8.76
CA THR A 66 6.43 -6.13 9.92
C THR A 66 6.86 -7.60 9.92
N ARG A 67 6.18 -8.47 9.18
CA ARG A 67 6.59 -9.88 9.01
C ARG A 67 8.03 -9.98 8.51
N ARG A 68 8.77 -10.94 9.09
CA ARG A 68 10.14 -11.29 8.72
C ARG A 68 10.10 -12.52 7.80
N GLY A 69 10.96 -12.53 6.79
CA GLY A 69 11.10 -13.62 5.83
C GLY A 69 12.43 -13.53 5.09
N VAL A 70 12.83 -14.60 4.41
CA VAL A 70 14.09 -14.67 3.65
C VAL A 70 14.12 -13.65 2.52
N ASP A 71 13.00 -13.49 1.80
CA ASP A 71 12.76 -12.39 0.86
C ASP A 71 11.52 -11.58 1.30
N PRO A 72 11.68 -10.32 1.72
CA PRO A 72 10.57 -9.47 2.14
C PRO A 72 9.80 -8.83 0.97
N ARG A 73 10.28 -8.94 -0.28
CA ARG A 73 9.71 -8.18 -1.41
C ARG A 73 8.24 -8.51 -1.70
N PRO A 74 7.80 -9.79 -1.72
CA PRO A 74 6.40 -10.11 -1.99
C PRO A 74 5.46 -9.55 -0.92
N GLN A 75 5.85 -9.63 0.35
CA GLN A 75 5.04 -9.11 1.46
C GLN A 75 4.96 -7.59 1.42
N LEU A 76 6.07 -6.90 1.13
CA LEU A 76 6.06 -5.44 0.99
C LEU A 76 5.19 -4.99 -0.19
N ARG A 77 5.23 -5.68 -1.34
CA ARG A 77 4.33 -5.39 -2.47
C ARG A 77 2.87 -5.60 -2.10
N CYS A 78 2.56 -6.69 -1.42
CA CYS A 78 1.20 -6.96 -0.94
C CYS A 78 0.73 -5.87 0.05
N ALA A 79 1.59 -5.48 1.00
CA ALA A 79 1.31 -4.38 1.92
C ALA A 79 1.04 -3.06 1.19
N THR A 80 1.85 -2.73 0.17
CA THR A 80 1.65 -1.54 -0.67
C THR A 80 0.30 -1.54 -1.36
N VAL A 81 -0.11 -2.66 -1.97
CA VAL A 81 -1.42 -2.77 -2.63
C VAL A 81 -2.56 -2.63 -1.63
N VAL A 82 -2.50 -3.36 -0.51
CA VAL A 82 -3.50 -3.30 0.56
C VAL A 82 -3.69 -1.88 1.08
N LEU A 83 -2.60 -1.16 1.34
CA LEU A 83 -2.64 0.21 1.85
C LEU A 83 -3.02 1.24 0.79
N ALA A 84 -2.81 0.98 -0.50
CA ALA A 84 -3.24 1.86 -1.58
C ALA A 84 -4.77 1.83 -1.77
N THR A 85 -5.42 0.70 -1.50
CA THR A 85 -6.85 0.48 -1.72
C THR A 85 -7.77 1.58 -1.18
N PRO A 86 -7.71 1.98 0.10
CA PRO A 86 -8.62 3.02 0.61
C PRO A 86 -8.41 4.36 -0.09
N TRP A 87 -7.15 4.77 -0.32
CA TRP A 87 -6.82 6.03 -0.98
C TRP A 87 -7.24 6.06 -2.46
N LEU A 88 -7.05 4.95 -3.18
CA LEU A 88 -7.55 4.80 -4.56
C LEU A 88 -9.08 4.81 -4.61
N GLY A 89 -9.74 4.13 -3.66
CA GLY A 89 -11.19 4.13 -3.54
C GLY A 89 -11.75 5.53 -3.31
N MET A 90 -11.09 6.32 -2.45
CA MET A 90 -11.46 7.70 -2.17
C MET A 90 -11.34 8.63 -3.38
N ILE A 91 -10.20 8.59 -4.09
CA ILE A 91 -10.05 9.38 -5.32
C ILE A 91 -11.02 8.88 -6.39
N GLY A 92 -11.18 7.56 -6.51
CA GLY A 92 -12.08 6.93 -7.46
C GLY A 92 -13.56 7.28 -7.21
N ALA A 93 -13.96 7.55 -5.96
CA ALA A 93 -15.31 7.98 -5.64
C ALA A 93 -15.72 9.23 -6.41
N LEU A 94 -14.79 10.18 -6.62
CA LEU A 94 -15.03 11.42 -7.37
C LEU A 94 -15.37 11.22 -8.85
N LEU A 95 -15.16 10.02 -9.39
CA LEU A 95 -15.54 9.68 -10.76
C LEU A 95 -17.04 9.36 -10.88
N PHE A 96 -17.73 9.13 -9.76
CA PHE A 96 -19.14 8.81 -9.74
C PHE A 96 -20.00 10.07 -9.61
N PRO A 97 -21.03 10.25 -10.45
CA PRO A 97 -21.85 11.44 -10.45
C PRO A 97 -22.58 11.60 -9.11
N GLY A 98 -22.64 12.85 -8.62
CA GLY A 98 -23.31 13.17 -7.36
C GLY A 98 -22.47 12.90 -6.10
N THR A 99 -21.20 12.55 -6.24
CA THR A 99 -20.26 12.47 -5.11
C THR A 99 -19.46 13.77 -4.96
N ALA A 100 -19.09 14.10 -3.73
CA ALA A 100 -18.22 15.23 -3.41
C ALA A 100 -17.35 14.88 -2.20
N ALA A 101 -16.22 15.58 -2.03
CA ALA A 101 -15.33 15.37 -0.88
C ALA A 101 -15.83 16.05 0.40
N TYR A 102 -16.81 16.95 0.29
CA TYR A 102 -17.46 17.66 1.39
C TYR A 102 -18.84 18.16 0.93
N ASP A 103 -19.75 18.39 1.89
CA ASP A 103 -21.06 18.97 1.61
C ASP A 103 -20.98 20.51 1.49
N PRO A 104 -21.82 21.15 0.65
CA PRO A 104 -21.83 22.61 0.50
C PRO A 104 -21.99 23.40 1.82
N GLU A 105 -22.68 22.82 2.81
CA GLU A 105 -22.85 23.42 4.14
C GLU A 105 -21.53 23.63 4.91
N PHE A 106 -20.44 22.99 4.49
CA PHE A 106 -19.14 23.09 5.14
C PHE A 106 -18.11 23.90 4.35
N ALA A 107 -18.49 24.50 3.21
CA ALA A 107 -17.57 25.21 2.32
C ALA A 107 -16.66 26.22 3.04
N ASP A 108 -17.19 26.95 4.03
CA ASP A 108 -16.46 28.00 4.75
C ASP A 108 -15.46 27.47 5.81
N ARG A 109 -15.57 26.19 6.18
CA ARG A 109 -14.73 25.54 7.20
C ARG A 109 -13.93 24.36 6.67
N THR A 110 -14.12 24.01 5.40
CA THR A 110 -13.36 22.97 4.72
C THR A 110 -11.92 23.43 4.50
N VAL A 111 -10.97 22.57 4.86
CA VAL A 111 -9.54 22.87 4.68
C VAL A 111 -9.12 22.50 3.27
N PHE A 112 -8.54 23.47 2.57
CA PHE A 112 -7.93 23.28 1.26
C PHE A 112 -6.41 23.39 1.34
N VAL A 113 -5.71 22.50 0.65
CA VAL A 113 -4.25 22.50 0.53
C VAL A 113 -3.91 22.49 -0.95
N LEU A 114 -3.23 23.54 -1.42
CA LEU A 114 -2.92 23.75 -2.85
C LEU A 114 -4.16 23.67 -3.76
N GLY A 115 -5.31 24.17 -3.27
CA GLY A 115 -6.58 24.16 -4.01
C GLY A 115 -7.32 22.80 -4.01
N LEU A 116 -6.77 21.78 -3.35
CA LEU A 116 -7.41 20.47 -3.19
C LEU A 116 -8.04 20.34 -1.81
N HIS A 117 -9.18 19.63 -1.73
CA HIS A 117 -9.74 19.22 -0.44
C HIS A 117 -8.68 18.48 0.38
N GLY A 118 -8.56 18.79 1.67
CA GLY A 118 -7.49 18.26 2.54
C GLY A 118 -7.38 16.73 2.51
N GLN A 119 -8.52 16.03 2.47
CA GLN A 119 -8.55 14.57 2.40
C GLN A 119 -8.02 14.03 1.05
N ILE A 120 -8.32 14.71 -0.05
CA ILE A 120 -7.85 14.34 -1.40
C ILE A 120 -6.34 14.63 -1.53
N PHE A 121 -5.89 15.76 -0.99
CA PHE A 121 -4.46 16.06 -0.91
C PHE A 121 -3.71 14.97 -0.12
N LEU A 122 -4.23 14.58 1.05
CA LEU A 122 -3.64 13.51 1.86
C LEU A 122 -3.60 12.18 1.09
N ALA A 123 -4.68 11.82 0.38
CA ALA A 123 -4.72 10.61 -0.44
C ALA A 123 -3.62 10.58 -1.50
N ILE A 124 -3.41 11.71 -2.21
CA ILE A 124 -2.34 11.84 -3.22
C ILE A 124 -0.96 11.67 -2.56
N VAL A 125 -0.72 12.31 -1.41
CA VAL A 125 0.55 12.16 -0.68
C VAL A 125 0.79 10.71 -0.28
N MET A 126 -0.22 10.03 0.28
CA MET A 126 -0.08 8.63 0.70
C MET A 126 0.21 7.70 -0.49
N LEU A 127 -0.48 7.90 -1.61
CA LEU A 127 -0.22 7.15 -2.85
C LEU A 127 1.17 7.43 -3.41
N ALA A 128 1.65 8.68 -3.36
CA ALA A 128 3.01 9.03 -3.78
C ALA A 128 4.08 8.36 -2.91
N LEU A 129 3.88 8.29 -1.59
CA LEU A 129 4.79 7.57 -0.68
C LEU A 129 4.81 6.07 -0.97
N LEU A 130 3.66 5.47 -1.25
CA LEU A 130 3.55 4.06 -1.64
C LEU A 130 4.22 3.78 -3.00
N ALA A 131 4.05 4.67 -3.97
CA ALA A 131 4.73 4.58 -5.26
C ALA A 131 6.26 4.70 -5.11
N ALA A 132 6.74 5.62 -4.28
CA ALA A 132 8.16 5.76 -3.96
C ALA A 132 8.72 4.51 -3.25
N ALA A 133 7.97 3.92 -2.33
CA ALA A 133 8.33 2.66 -1.69
C ALA A 133 8.45 1.51 -2.71
N ALA A 134 7.51 1.42 -3.65
CA ALA A 134 7.54 0.41 -4.72
C ALA A 134 8.74 0.60 -5.67
N GLY A 135 9.04 1.84 -6.07
CA GLY A 135 10.17 2.17 -6.94
C GLY A 135 11.52 1.88 -6.30
N THR A 136 11.68 2.21 -5.01
CA THR A 136 12.94 1.96 -4.27
C THR A 136 13.11 0.50 -3.86
N ALA A 137 12.02 -0.27 -3.73
CA ALA A 137 12.08 -1.73 -3.56
C ALA A 137 12.45 -2.49 -4.86
N GLY A 138 12.29 -1.84 -6.03
CA GLY A 138 12.56 -2.39 -7.36
C GLY A 138 13.95 -2.08 -7.93
N GLY A 139 14.82 -1.37 -7.20
CA GLY A 139 16.17 -1.04 -7.67
C GLY A 139 16.94 -2.30 -8.10
N PRO A 140 17.80 -2.22 -9.14
CA PRO A 140 18.46 -3.38 -9.74
C PRO A 140 19.39 -4.04 -8.73
N GLY A 141 18.84 -4.98 -7.96
CA GLY A 141 19.63 -5.97 -7.27
C GLY A 141 20.43 -6.68 -8.34
N ARG A 142 21.76 -6.48 -8.32
CA ARG A 142 22.74 -7.24 -9.11
C ARG A 142 22.17 -8.64 -9.27
N ARG A 143 21.78 -8.99 -10.50
CA ARG A 143 21.66 -10.40 -10.86
C ARG A 143 22.99 -10.98 -10.43
N ALA A 144 23.00 -11.79 -9.38
CA ALA A 144 24.14 -12.63 -9.11
C ALA A 144 24.28 -13.49 -10.36
N VAL A 145 25.12 -13.04 -11.28
CA VAL A 145 25.68 -13.85 -12.33
C VAL A 145 26.53 -14.87 -11.59
N THR A 146 25.88 -15.94 -11.12
CA THR A 146 26.56 -17.20 -10.93
C THR A 146 26.85 -17.70 -12.33
N SER A 147 27.97 -17.20 -12.88
CA SER A 147 28.67 -17.82 -13.99
C SER A 147 28.91 -19.28 -13.60
N ARG A 148 28.04 -20.17 -14.07
CA ARG A 148 28.34 -21.60 -14.21
C ARG A 148 29.04 -21.76 -15.57
N ALA A 149 30.18 -21.10 -15.73
CA ALA A 149 31.10 -21.33 -16.83
C ALA A 149 32.44 -21.76 -16.23
N GLY A 150 32.70 -23.06 -16.25
CA GLY A 150 33.94 -23.63 -15.74
C GLY A 150 33.90 -25.13 -15.52
N SER A 151 33.37 -25.91 -16.46
CA SER A 151 33.74 -27.33 -16.63
C SER A 151 33.08 -27.89 -17.90
N ALA A 152 33.61 -27.52 -19.07
CA ALA A 152 33.40 -28.30 -20.28
C ALA A 152 34.70 -28.34 -21.10
N GLY A 153 35.17 -29.56 -21.37
CA GLY A 153 36.29 -29.89 -22.25
C GLY A 153 37.55 -30.23 -21.45
N ARG A 154 38.26 -31.33 -21.66
CA ARG A 154 38.39 -32.23 -22.82
C ARG A 154 39.37 -33.33 -22.35
N ALA A 155 39.08 -34.62 -22.39
CA ALA A 155 39.54 -35.55 -23.42
C ALA A 155 39.51 -36.96 -22.78
N GLY A 156 38.94 -37.96 -23.43
CA GLY A 156 39.79 -39.03 -23.93
C GLY A 156 38.97 -40.22 -24.41
N ARG A 157 39.17 -40.54 -25.68
CA ARG A 157 38.58 -41.64 -26.45
C ARG A 157 38.97 -43.02 -25.90
N ARG A 158 38.00 -43.94 -26.03
CA ARG A 158 38.08 -45.39 -26.29
C ARG A 158 39.46 -46.03 -26.49
N SER A 159 39.68 -47.16 -25.78
CA SER A 159 40.16 -48.44 -26.36
C SER A 159 40.12 -49.59 -25.33
N ARG A 160 39.36 -50.66 -25.65
CA ARG A 160 39.49 -52.04 -25.10
C ARG A 160 40.82 -52.65 -25.61
N PRO A 161 41.48 -53.60 -24.90
CA PRO A 161 41.14 -55.02 -25.08
C PRO A 161 41.34 -55.95 -23.85
N GLY A 162 40.60 -57.07 -23.88
CA GLY A 162 41.03 -58.44 -23.52
C GLY A 162 41.67 -58.72 -22.14
N ARG A 163 41.02 -59.60 -21.37
CA ARG A 163 41.71 -60.46 -20.39
C ARG A 163 41.31 -61.92 -20.64
N PRO A 164 42.27 -62.87 -20.65
CA PRO A 164 42.05 -64.26 -21.03
C PRO A 164 41.49 -65.09 -19.86
N ALA A 165 40.97 -66.25 -20.24
CA ALA A 165 40.51 -67.31 -19.35
C ALA A 165 41.64 -67.85 -18.47
N GLY A 166 41.27 -68.19 -17.24
CA GLY A 166 42.03 -68.94 -16.24
C GLY A 166 41.07 -69.33 -15.13
#